data_AF-A0A8C0ERN6-F1
#
_entry.id   AF-A0A8C0ERN6-F1
#
_cell.length_a   1.000
_cell.length_b   1.000
_cell.length_c   1.000
_cell.angle_alpha   90.00
_cell.angle_beta   90.00
_cell.angle_gamma   90.00
#
_symmetry.space_group_name_H-M   'P 1'
#
loop_
_entity.id
_entity.type
_entity.pdbx_description
1 polymer ?
#
loop_
_entity_poly.entity_id
_entity_poly.type
_entity_poly.pdbx_seq_one_letter_code
_entity_poly.pdbx_strand_id
1 'polypeptide(L)'
;MSPVSPISPVSHVSHVPRVPDVPHVPDVPHVPDVPHVPDVPCVPNVPDVPHVPDVPHIPRVPHIPSVPCVPHIPHVPDVPSVPCVPDVPHKLEGSRCRGQLLIFGATNWDLIGRKEVPKQQVAYRNLGQNLWGPHRYGCLSGIQVRSVVSGPCAAHSLLITAEGKLWSWGRNEKGQLGHGDTKRVEAPKLIEVLGGEAIVLAACGRNHTLALTESGSVFAFGENKMGQLGLGNQTDAVPSPTQIMYNGQPITKLACGAEFSMIMDCKGNLYSFGCPEYGQLGHNSDGKFIARAQRIEYDCELVPRRVAIFIEKTKDGQILPVPNVVVRDVACGANHTLVLDSQKRVFSWGFGGYGRLGHAEQKDEMVPRLVKLFDFPGRGAAQIYAGYTCSFAVSETGGLFFWGATNTSRESTMYPKAVQDLCGWKIRSLACGKSSIIVAADESTISWGPSPTFGELGYGDHKPKSSTAAQEVKTLDGIYTEQVGGGTCWWRLEGGCVDPTLNKYSS
;
A
#
# COMPACT_ATOMS: atom_id res chain seq x y z
N MET A 1 -39.21 -52.47 -74.54
CA MET A 1 -38.49 -52.07 -75.77
C MET A 1 -38.77 -50.59 -76.00
N SER A 2 -37.81 -49.71 -76.29
CA SER A 2 -36.35 -49.81 -76.14
C SER A 2 -35.79 -48.39 -75.87
N PRO A 3 -34.61 -48.24 -75.24
CA PRO A 3 -34.20 -46.98 -74.61
C PRO A 3 -33.34 -46.08 -75.52
N VAL A 4 -33.13 -44.84 -75.08
CA VAL A 4 -31.90 -44.07 -75.37
C VAL A 4 -31.32 -43.56 -74.06
N SER A 5 -29.99 -43.64 -73.94
CA SER A 5 -29.21 -43.45 -72.70
C SER A 5 -28.79 -41.99 -72.47
N PRO A 6 -28.38 -41.60 -71.24
CA PRO A 6 -27.99 -40.22 -70.93
C PRO A 6 -26.62 -39.84 -71.48
N ILE A 7 -26.39 -38.54 -71.69
CA ILE A 7 -25.09 -37.96 -72.09
C ILE A 7 -24.74 -36.78 -71.15
N SER A 8 -23.46 -36.66 -70.82
CA SER A 8 -22.85 -35.73 -69.87
C SER A 8 -22.93 -34.25 -70.29
N PRO A 9 -22.83 -33.28 -69.34
CA PRO A 9 -22.92 -31.85 -69.65
C PRO A 9 -21.66 -31.32 -70.35
N VAL A 10 -21.85 -30.37 -71.27
CA VAL A 10 -20.77 -29.65 -71.96
C VAL A 10 -21.07 -28.15 -71.96
N SER A 11 -20.09 -27.36 -71.48
CA SER A 11 -19.98 -25.89 -71.44
C SER A 11 -21.13 -25.05 -72.02
N HIS A 12 -21.84 -24.31 -71.15
CA HIS A 12 -22.47 -23.06 -71.58
C HIS A 12 -21.46 -21.91 -71.64
N VAL A 13 -21.63 -21.06 -72.65
CA VAL A 13 -20.71 -19.97 -72.99
C VAL A 13 -20.92 -18.79 -72.04
N SER A 14 -19.84 -18.05 -71.77
CA SER A 14 -19.80 -16.90 -70.88
C SER A 14 -20.84 -15.82 -71.22
N HIS A 15 -21.76 -15.54 -70.29
CA HIS A 15 -22.48 -14.27 -70.28
C HIS A 15 -21.51 -13.12 -69.96
N VAL A 16 -21.52 -12.07 -70.78
CA VAL A 16 -20.77 -10.84 -70.52
C VAL A 16 -21.40 -10.11 -69.33
N PRO A 17 -20.65 -9.81 -68.24
CA PRO A 17 -21.16 -9.00 -67.15
C PRO A 17 -21.49 -7.59 -67.63
N ARG A 18 -22.61 -7.02 -67.16
CA ARG A 18 -22.91 -5.60 -67.38
C ARG A 18 -21.89 -4.75 -66.60
N VAL A 19 -21.47 -3.65 -67.21
CA VAL A 19 -20.62 -2.65 -66.54
C VAL A 19 -21.39 -2.07 -65.34
N PRO A 20 -20.81 -2.02 -64.13
CA PRO A 20 -21.44 -1.33 -63.00
C PRO A 20 -21.49 0.18 -63.24
N ASP A 21 -22.61 0.81 -62.87
CA ASP A 21 -22.74 2.28 -62.92
C ASP A 21 -21.71 2.96 -61.99
N VAL A 22 -21.20 4.11 -62.42
CA VAL A 22 -20.16 4.85 -61.69
C VAL A 22 -20.75 5.42 -60.39
N PRO A 23 -20.12 5.19 -59.22
CA PRO A 23 -20.58 5.78 -57.96
C PRO A 23 -20.60 7.31 -58.03
N HIS A 24 -21.68 7.92 -57.56
CA HIS A 24 -21.77 9.37 -57.44
C HIS A 24 -20.70 9.87 -56.46
N VAL A 25 -19.90 10.86 -56.88
CA VAL A 25 -18.91 11.50 -56.00
C VAL A 25 -19.67 12.29 -54.92
N PRO A 26 -19.38 12.10 -53.61
CA PRO A 26 -19.96 12.93 -52.57
C PRO A 26 -19.45 14.38 -52.66
N ASP A 27 -20.34 15.34 -52.47
CA ASP A 27 -19.96 16.76 -52.41
C ASP A 27 -18.99 17.03 -51.26
N VAL A 28 -18.04 17.94 -51.50
CA VAL A 28 -17.00 18.29 -50.53
C VAL A 28 -17.65 19.01 -49.34
N PRO A 29 -17.42 18.58 -48.09
CA PRO A 29 -17.95 19.27 -46.91
C PRO A 29 -17.50 20.73 -46.87
N HIS A 30 -18.45 21.65 -46.63
CA HIS A 30 -18.13 23.06 -46.45
C HIS A 30 -17.15 23.23 -45.28
N VAL A 31 -16.04 23.92 -45.51
CA VAL A 31 -15.09 24.28 -44.46
C VAL A 31 -15.78 25.26 -43.51
N PRO A 32 -15.81 25.02 -42.18
CA PRO A 32 -16.33 25.99 -41.23
C PRO A 32 -15.47 27.26 -41.22
N ASP A 33 -16.11 28.43 -41.19
CA ASP A 33 -15.40 29.70 -41.06
C ASP A 33 -14.54 29.74 -39.80
N VAL A 34 -13.34 30.31 -39.93
CA VAL A 34 -12.38 30.40 -38.82
C VAL A 34 -12.97 31.29 -37.72
N PRO A 35 -13.03 30.82 -36.46
CA PRO A 35 -13.52 31.63 -35.35
C PRO A 35 -12.74 32.94 -35.24
N HIS A 36 -13.46 34.06 -35.16
CA HIS A 36 -12.84 35.38 -35.05
C HIS A 36 -11.96 35.44 -33.80
N VAL A 37 -10.68 35.73 -33.98
CA VAL A 37 -9.75 35.89 -32.85
C VAL A 37 -10.24 37.09 -32.02
N PRO A 38 -10.43 36.95 -30.69
CA PRO A 38 -10.74 38.09 -29.85
C PRO A 38 -9.55 39.06 -29.82
N ASP A 39 -9.83 40.37 -29.91
CA ASP A 39 -8.80 41.39 -29.82
C ASP A 39 -8.03 41.26 -28.50
N VAL A 40 -6.70 41.39 -28.58
CA VAL A 40 -5.81 41.28 -27.41
C VAL A 40 -6.16 42.41 -26.44
N PRO A 41 -6.51 42.10 -25.16
CA PRO A 41 -6.80 43.14 -24.19
C PRO A 41 -5.62 44.09 -24.03
N CYS A 42 -5.87 45.39 -24.17
CA CYS A 42 -4.85 46.42 -23.96
C CYS A 42 -4.18 46.21 -22.60
N VAL A 43 -2.85 46.13 -22.60
CA VAL A 43 -2.07 45.96 -21.37
C VAL A 43 -2.41 47.14 -20.43
N PRO A 44 -2.84 46.90 -19.17
CA PRO A 44 -3.07 47.98 -18.24
C PRO A 44 -1.80 48.82 -18.08
N ASN A 45 -1.92 50.14 -18.15
CA ASN A 45 -0.80 51.03 -17.89
C ASN A 45 -0.20 50.69 -16.52
N VAL A 46 1.11 50.42 -16.50
CA VAL A 46 1.85 50.17 -15.25
C VAL A 46 1.69 51.43 -14.38
N PRO A 47 1.21 51.30 -13.13
CA PRO A 47 1.14 52.45 -12.22
C PRO A 47 2.53 53.07 -12.05
N ASP A 48 2.62 54.40 -12.13
CA ASP A 48 3.88 55.11 -11.92
C ASP A 48 4.51 54.70 -10.59
N VAL A 49 5.82 54.41 -10.63
CA VAL A 49 6.57 53.93 -9.47
C VAL A 49 6.49 55.00 -8.37
N PRO A 50 5.94 54.68 -7.17
CA PRO A 50 5.85 55.65 -6.09
C PRO A 50 7.22 56.22 -5.77
N HIS A 51 7.31 57.55 -5.73
CA HIS A 51 8.57 58.24 -5.49
C HIS A 51 9.16 57.78 -4.15
N VAL A 52 10.34 57.16 -4.20
CA VAL A 52 11.02 56.66 -2.98
C VAL A 52 11.31 57.87 -2.08
N PRO A 53 10.83 57.89 -0.82
CA PRO A 53 11.18 58.96 0.11
C PRO A 53 12.66 58.94 0.41
N ASP A 54 13.31 60.10 0.44
CA ASP A 54 14.73 60.21 0.80
C ASP A 54 15.01 59.56 2.16
N VAL A 55 16.08 58.75 2.21
CA VAL A 55 16.46 58.00 3.41
C VAL A 55 16.77 58.97 4.56
N PRO A 56 16.03 58.93 5.68
CA PRO A 56 16.28 59.82 6.80
C PRO A 56 17.71 59.66 7.32
N HIS A 57 18.43 60.78 7.50
CA HIS A 57 19.80 60.75 7.98
C HIS A 57 19.89 60.00 9.32
N ILE A 58 20.69 58.92 9.33
CA ILE A 58 20.92 58.07 10.50
C ILE A 58 21.45 58.94 11.65
N PRO A 59 20.75 59.03 12.80
CA PRO A 59 21.25 59.72 13.98
C PRO A 59 22.56 59.08 14.43
N ARG A 60 23.58 59.89 14.74
CA ARG A 60 24.87 59.38 15.24
C ARG A 60 24.63 58.59 16.52
N VAL A 61 25.06 57.32 16.52
CA VAL A 61 24.93 56.41 17.66
C VAL A 61 25.59 57.04 18.90
N PRO A 62 24.89 57.23 20.02
CA PRO A 62 25.50 57.72 21.25
C PRO A 62 26.60 56.76 21.72
N HIS A 63 27.70 57.30 22.26
CA HIS A 63 28.76 56.47 22.82
C HIS A 63 28.24 55.66 23.99
N ILE A 64 28.23 54.32 23.83
CA ILE A 64 27.87 53.37 24.88
C ILE A 64 29.00 53.41 25.93
N PRO A 65 28.70 53.68 27.22
CA PRO A 65 29.69 53.58 28.30
C PRO A 65 30.23 52.15 28.41
N SER A 66 31.52 52.00 28.73
CA SER A 66 32.13 50.69 28.92
C SER A 66 31.45 49.92 30.06
N VAL A 67 31.05 48.67 29.76
CA VAL A 67 30.37 47.79 30.71
C VAL A 67 31.31 47.46 31.89
N PRO A 68 30.87 47.60 33.15
CA PRO A 68 31.66 47.18 34.31
C PRO A 68 32.00 45.68 34.27
N CYS A 69 33.21 45.31 34.66
CA CYS A 69 33.65 43.92 34.69
C CYS A 69 32.76 43.09 35.64
N VAL A 70 32.18 42.00 35.13
CA VAL A 70 31.38 41.06 35.93
C VAL A 70 32.31 40.34 36.92
N PRO A 71 31.98 40.29 38.24
CA PRO A 71 32.80 39.57 39.21
C PRO A 71 32.78 38.06 38.94
N HIS A 72 33.91 37.40 39.21
CA HIS A 72 34.05 35.95 38.99
C HIS A 72 33.05 35.16 39.83
N ILE A 73 32.22 34.35 39.16
CA ILE A 73 31.37 33.34 39.81
C ILE A 73 32.28 32.18 40.26
N PRO A 74 32.20 31.71 41.52
CA PRO A 74 32.96 30.53 41.97
C PRO A 74 32.59 29.27 41.17
N HIS A 75 33.58 28.41 40.92
CA HIS A 75 33.35 27.15 40.22
C HIS A 75 32.43 26.24 41.06
N VAL A 76 31.29 25.86 40.51
CA VAL A 76 30.47 24.78 41.07
C VAL A 76 31.20 23.45 40.79
N PRO A 77 31.32 22.53 41.75
CA PRO A 77 31.86 21.20 41.48
C PRO A 77 30.97 20.43 40.50
N ASP A 78 31.57 19.76 39.53
CA ASP A 78 30.83 18.91 38.59
C ASP A 78 30.09 17.79 39.35
N VAL A 79 28.79 17.68 39.10
CA VAL A 79 27.97 16.57 39.62
C VAL A 79 28.48 15.28 38.97
N PRO A 80 28.86 14.24 39.73
CA PRO A 80 29.29 12.97 39.16
C PRO A 80 28.25 12.44 38.18
N SER A 81 28.67 12.12 36.96
CA SER A 81 27.78 11.57 35.95
C SER A 81 27.17 10.26 36.47
N VAL A 82 25.84 10.23 36.54
CA VAL A 82 25.10 9.00 36.85
C VAL A 82 25.55 7.94 35.84
N PRO A 83 26.05 6.77 36.27
CA PRO A 83 26.45 5.73 35.34
C PRO A 83 25.26 5.38 34.46
N CYS A 84 25.43 5.52 33.13
CA CYS A 84 24.41 5.06 32.20
C CYS A 84 24.15 3.58 32.48
N VAL A 85 22.94 3.26 32.94
CA VAL A 85 22.47 1.88 32.96
C VAL A 85 22.63 1.36 31.53
N PRO A 86 23.35 0.25 31.29
CA PRO A 86 23.52 -0.25 29.94
C PRO A 86 22.14 -0.58 29.37
N ASP A 87 21.75 0.11 28.30
CA ASP A 87 20.51 -0.15 27.58
C ASP A 87 20.49 -1.63 27.16
N VAL A 88 19.77 -2.45 27.91
CA VAL A 88 19.53 -3.85 27.57
C VAL A 88 18.80 -3.83 26.23
N PRO A 89 19.36 -4.38 25.14
CA PRO A 89 18.74 -4.24 23.82
C PRO A 89 17.34 -4.84 23.84
N HIS A 90 16.32 -3.98 23.82
CA HIS A 90 14.92 -4.38 23.83
C HIS A 90 14.57 -5.09 22.52
N LYS A 91 14.79 -6.41 22.52
CA LYS A 91 14.34 -7.30 21.45
C LYS A 91 12.85 -7.09 21.22
N LEU A 92 12.49 -6.91 19.96
CA LEU A 92 11.11 -6.72 19.56
C LEU A 92 10.33 -8.02 19.76
N GLU A 93 9.18 -7.95 20.42
CA GLU A 93 8.26 -9.08 20.43
C GLU A 93 7.59 -9.23 19.07
N GLY A 94 7.60 -10.44 18.52
CA GLY A 94 6.69 -10.81 17.44
C GLY A 94 5.24 -10.92 17.92
N SER A 95 4.30 -10.99 16.98
CA SER A 95 2.87 -11.19 17.27
C SER A 95 2.62 -12.26 18.33
N ARG A 96 1.69 -11.98 19.26
CA ARG A 96 1.28 -12.90 20.34
C ARG A 96 0.23 -13.93 19.90
N CYS A 97 -0.41 -13.73 18.74
CA CYS A 97 -1.34 -14.67 18.09
C CYS A 97 -0.67 -16.04 17.88
N ARG A 98 -1.42 -17.15 17.92
CA ARG A 98 -0.91 -18.52 17.72
C ARG A 98 -2.02 -19.38 17.11
N GLY A 99 -1.80 -19.95 15.93
CA GLY A 99 -2.74 -20.92 15.35
C GLY A 99 -2.38 -21.50 13.98
N GLN A 100 -3.38 -22.08 13.32
CA GLN A 100 -3.26 -22.68 11.98
C GLN A 100 -3.63 -21.70 10.86
N LEU A 101 -2.89 -21.73 9.76
CA LEU A 101 -3.19 -20.98 8.53
C LEU A 101 -4.41 -21.55 7.79
N LEU A 102 -5.41 -20.70 7.47
CA LEU A 102 -6.36 -20.95 6.37
C LEU A 102 -6.11 -20.04 5.16
N ILE A 103 -6.57 -20.50 4.00
CA ILE A 103 -6.41 -19.85 2.68
C ILE A 103 -7.70 -20.00 1.84
N PHE A 104 -8.14 -18.92 1.16
CA PHE A 104 -9.30 -18.93 0.25
C PHE A 104 -9.26 -17.77 -0.77
N GLY A 105 -9.48 -18.09 -2.04
CA GLY A 105 -9.31 -17.22 -3.21
C GLY A 105 -8.48 -17.87 -4.32
N ALA A 106 -7.99 -17.08 -5.29
CA ALA A 106 -7.13 -17.57 -6.38
C ALA A 106 -5.73 -17.98 -5.88
N THR A 107 -5.41 -19.26 -6.08
CA THR A 107 -4.07 -19.85 -5.86
C THR A 107 -3.29 -20.06 -7.16
N ASN A 108 -3.80 -19.66 -8.33
CA ASN A 108 -3.00 -19.62 -9.56
C ASN A 108 -2.14 -18.34 -9.59
N TRP A 109 -1.01 -18.41 -8.90
CA TRP A 109 -0.15 -17.27 -8.57
C TRP A 109 0.30 -16.42 -9.77
N ASP A 110 0.55 -17.02 -10.94
CA ASP A 110 0.95 -16.28 -12.14
C ASP A 110 -0.22 -15.62 -12.89
N LEU A 111 -1.46 -16.07 -12.62
CA LEU A 111 -2.68 -15.53 -13.23
C LEU A 111 -3.29 -14.36 -12.42
N ILE A 112 -3.00 -14.26 -11.13
CA ILE A 112 -3.52 -13.19 -10.25
C ILE A 112 -3.33 -11.80 -10.87
N GLY A 113 -4.43 -11.08 -11.08
CA GLY A 113 -4.43 -9.73 -11.67
C GLY A 113 -4.16 -9.66 -13.17
N ARG A 114 -4.09 -10.80 -13.88
CA ARG A 114 -3.84 -10.90 -15.32
C ARG A 114 -5.00 -11.63 -16.02
N LYS A 115 -5.14 -11.43 -17.33
CA LYS A 115 -6.08 -12.20 -18.19
C LYS A 115 -5.55 -13.61 -18.48
N GLU A 116 -4.24 -13.70 -18.66
CA GLU A 116 -3.47 -14.88 -19.09
C GLU A 116 -2.13 -14.90 -18.33
N VAL A 117 -1.55 -16.08 -18.12
CA VAL A 117 -0.19 -16.18 -17.54
C VAL A 117 0.88 -15.70 -18.54
N PRO A 118 2.02 -15.15 -18.10
CA PRO A 118 3.13 -14.78 -18.99
C PRO A 118 3.62 -15.97 -19.82
N LYS A 119 4.20 -15.71 -21.01
CA LYS A 119 4.71 -16.75 -21.92
C LYS A 119 5.72 -17.69 -21.25
N GLN A 120 6.53 -17.16 -20.33
CA GLN A 120 7.51 -17.88 -19.52
C GLN A 120 6.85 -18.85 -18.51
N GLN A 121 5.62 -18.56 -18.06
CA GLN A 121 4.88 -19.30 -17.04
C GLN A 121 3.75 -20.18 -17.63
N VAL A 122 3.76 -20.44 -18.95
CA VAL A 122 2.68 -21.21 -19.63
C VAL A 122 2.52 -22.63 -19.08
N ALA A 123 3.57 -23.23 -18.53
CA ALA A 123 3.48 -24.51 -17.82
C ALA A 123 2.55 -24.44 -16.59
N TYR A 124 2.52 -23.30 -15.89
CA TYR A 124 1.71 -23.07 -14.69
C TYR A 124 0.30 -22.54 -15.00
N ARG A 125 -0.10 -22.43 -16.27
CA ARG A 125 -1.41 -21.87 -16.69
C ARG A 125 -2.62 -22.53 -16.00
N ASN A 126 -2.51 -23.83 -15.69
CA ASN A 126 -3.55 -24.64 -15.04
C ASN A 126 -3.19 -25.03 -13.58
N LEU A 127 -2.11 -24.47 -13.01
CA LEU A 127 -1.67 -24.82 -11.66
C LEU A 127 -2.23 -23.82 -10.64
N GLY A 128 -2.85 -24.33 -9.58
CA GLY A 128 -3.63 -23.53 -8.64
C GLY A 128 -5.04 -23.21 -9.18
N GLN A 129 -5.96 -22.95 -8.25
CA GLN A 129 -7.40 -22.79 -8.51
C GLN A 129 -8.01 -21.67 -7.65
N ASN A 130 -9.25 -21.31 -7.96
CA ASN A 130 -10.08 -20.46 -7.10
C ASN A 130 -10.69 -21.32 -5.98
N LEU A 131 -10.28 -21.08 -4.73
CA LEU A 131 -10.81 -21.72 -3.53
C LEU A 131 -11.94 -20.85 -2.97
N TRP A 132 -13.21 -21.22 -3.18
CA TRP A 132 -14.34 -20.36 -2.80
C TRP A 132 -14.63 -20.32 -1.30
N GLY A 133 -14.10 -21.29 -0.53
CA GLY A 133 -14.12 -21.31 0.93
C GLY A 133 -12.76 -21.73 1.55
N PRO A 134 -12.62 -21.66 2.88
CA PRO A 134 -11.35 -21.84 3.59
C PRO A 134 -10.76 -23.25 3.49
N HIS A 135 -9.47 -23.32 3.14
CA HIS A 135 -8.68 -24.55 3.06
C HIS A 135 -7.44 -24.48 3.98
N ARG A 136 -6.85 -25.63 4.31
CA ARG A 136 -5.55 -25.76 5.00
C ARG A 136 -4.46 -26.27 4.05
N TYR A 137 -3.22 -25.83 4.27
CA TYR A 137 -2.04 -26.45 3.65
C TYR A 137 -1.57 -27.66 4.47
N GLY A 138 -1.51 -28.85 3.85
CA GLY A 138 -1.01 -30.06 4.50
C GLY A 138 0.45 -29.96 4.98
N CYS A 139 1.29 -29.18 4.30
CA CYS A 139 2.69 -28.93 4.70
C CYS A 139 2.84 -28.09 5.99
N LEU A 140 1.76 -27.53 6.53
CA LEU A 140 1.74 -26.83 7.82
C LEU A 140 1.15 -27.66 8.96
N SER A 141 0.93 -28.96 8.76
CA SER A 141 0.45 -29.85 9.84
C SER A 141 1.40 -29.81 11.04
N GLY A 142 0.89 -29.46 12.22
CA GLY A 142 1.67 -29.26 13.45
C GLY A 142 2.40 -27.92 13.57
N ILE A 143 2.48 -27.10 12.52
CA ILE A 143 3.20 -25.82 12.56
C ILE A 143 2.30 -24.72 13.14
N GLN A 144 2.71 -24.19 14.30
CA GLN A 144 2.07 -23.02 14.92
C GLN A 144 2.54 -21.73 14.24
N VAL A 145 1.61 -20.92 13.77
CA VAL A 145 1.87 -19.66 13.05
C VAL A 145 1.41 -18.47 13.90
N ARG A 146 2.22 -17.40 13.94
CA ARG A 146 1.95 -16.18 14.75
C ARG A 146 1.61 -14.94 13.94
N SER A 147 2.00 -14.89 12.67
CA SER A 147 1.61 -13.80 11.77
C SER A 147 1.46 -14.30 10.34
N VAL A 148 0.50 -13.72 9.64
CA VAL A 148 0.27 -13.89 8.20
C VAL A 148 0.50 -12.58 7.45
N VAL A 149 1.15 -12.63 6.28
CA VAL A 149 1.66 -11.44 5.57
C VAL A 149 1.48 -11.54 4.06
N SER A 150 0.91 -10.48 3.49
CA SER A 150 0.86 -10.15 2.06
C SER A 150 0.65 -8.64 1.95
N GLY A 151 0.63 -8.07 0.74
CA GLY A 151 0.22 -6.69 0.49
C GLY A 151 -0.92 -6.59 -0.54
N PRO A 152 -1.68 -5.48 -0.60
CA PRO A 152 -2.79 -5.30 -1.53
C PRO A 152 -2.36 -5.36 -3.02
N CYS A 153 -1.07 -5.22 -3.31
CA CYS A 153 -0.48 -5.35 -4.64
C CYS A 153 0.09 -6.75 -4.95
N ALA A 154 0.10 -7.65 -3.96
CA ALA A 154 0.90 -8.87 -4.01
C ALA A 154 0.15 -10.07 -4.60
N ALA A 155 0.90 -10.84 -5.40
CA ALA A 155 0.58 -12.21 -5.81
C ALA A 155 1.54 -13.22 -5.16
N HIS A 156 1.95 -12.96 -3.92
CA HIS A 156 2.79 -13.81 -3.09
C HIS A 156 2.37 -13.68 -1.63
N SER A 157 2.85 -14.55 -0.76
CA SER A 157 2.44 -14.62 0.64
C SER A 157 3.58 -15.11 1.52
N LEU A 158 3.60 -14.64 2.76
CA LEU A 158 4.51 -15.09 3.81
C LEU A 158 3.75 -15.39 5.10
N LEU A 159 4.37 -16.20 5.95
CA LEU A 159 3.95 -16.44 7.33
C LEU A 159 5.15 -16.48 8.26
N ILE A 160 4.92 -16.16 9.53
CA ILE A 160 5.91 -16.22 10.60
C ILE A 160 5.46 -17.27 11.61
N THR A 161 6.29 -18.28 11.89
CA THR A 161 5.97 -19.31 12.89
C THR A 161 6.00 -18.75 14.32
N ALA A 162 5.46 -19.49 15.29
CA ALA A 162 5.58 -19.16 16.72
C ALA A 162 7.03 -18.86 17.14
N GLU A 163 7.98 -19.61 16.59
CA GLU A 163 9.43 -19.53 16.75
C GLU A 163 10.11 -18.36 16.01
N GLY A 164 9.36 -17.58 15.22
CA GLY A 164 9.88 -16.47 14.43
C GLY A 164 10.55 -16.87 13.11
N LYS A 165 10.34 -18.09 12.60
CA LYS A 165 10.86 -18.50 11.29
C LYS A 165 9.94 -18.02 10.17
N LEU A 166 10.53 -17.42 9.14
CA LEU A 166 9.81 -16.83 8.01
C LEU A 166 9.70 -17.83 6.85
N TRP A 167 8.48 -18.06 6.40
CA TRP A 167 8.16 -18.94 5.27
C TRP A 167 7.46 -18.12 4.18
N SER A 168 7.65 -18.49 2.91
CA SER A 168 7.10 -17.77 1.75
C SER A 168 6.66 -18.70 0.63
N TRP A 169 5.64 -18.26 -0.12
CA TRP A 169 5.14 -18.97 -1.31
C TRP A 169 4.40 -18.02 -2.27
N GLY A 170 4.17 -18.49 -3.49
CA GLY A 170 3.43 -17.81 -4.55
C GLY A 170 4.28 -17.41 -5.76
N ARG A 171 3.95 -16.28 -6.38
CA ARG A 171 4.66 -15.75 -7.57
C ARG A 171 6.07 -15.32 -7.17
N ASN A 172 7.07 -15.74 -7.94
CA ASN A 172 8.48 -15.46 -7.66
C ASN A 172 9.25 -14.89 -8.87
N GLU A 173 8.56 -14.36 -9.88
CA GLU A 173 9.15 -13.83 -11.14
C GLU A 173 10.32 -12.85 -10.94
N LYS A 174 10.42 -12.24 -9.76
CA LYS A 174 11.40 -11.22 -9.36
C LYS A 174 12.21 -11.60 -8.12
N GLY A 175 12.07 -12.82 -7.59
CA GLY A 175 12.77 -13.28 -6.39
C GLY A 175 12.10 -12.89 -5.07
N GLN A 176 10.85 -12.40 -5.11
CA GLN A 176 10.11 -11.89 -3.94
C GLN A 176 9.84 -12.91 -2.84
N LEU A 177 10.12 -14.20 -3.07
CA LEU A 177 10.01 -15.24 -2.05
C LEU A 177 11.30 -15.44 -1.22
N GLY A 178 12.47 -14.95 -1.68
CA GLY A 178 13.72 -15.06 -0.93
C GLY A 178 14.40 -16.45 -1.00
N HIS A 179 14.00 -17.32 -1.93
CA HIS A 179 14.49 -18.70 -2.03
C HIS A 179 15.81 -18.86 -2.82
N GLY A 180 16.48 -17.77 -3.19
CA GLY A 180 17.72 -17.78 -3.99
C GLY A 180 17.51 -17.97 -5.49
N ASP A 181 16.27 -18.18 -5.95
CA ASP A 181 15.90 -18.20 -7.37
C ASP A 181 14.58 -17.44 -7.63
N THR A 182 14.16 -17.42 -8.90
CA THR A 182 12.92 -16.78 -9.38
C THR A 182 11.80 -17.79 -9.71
N LYS A 183 11.84 -19.02 -9.16
CA LYS A 183 10.84 -20.06 -9.41
C LYS A 183 9.64 -19.92 -8.48
N ARG A 184 8.44 -20.02 -9.03
CA ARG A 184 7.16 -20.04 -8.30
C ARG A 184 7.11 -21.22 -7.31
N VAL A 185 6.42 -21.05 -6.19
CA VAL A 185 6.24 -22.06 -5.14
C VAL A 185 4.76 -22.14 -4.74
N GLU A 186 4.13 -23.31 -4.82
CA GLU A 186 2.66 -23.44 -4.61
C GLU A 186 2.20 -23.33 -3.15
N ALA A 187 3.06 -23.72 -2.22
CA ALA A 187 2.74 -23.93 -0.82
C ALA A 187 3.87 -23.41 0.09
N PRO A 188 3.58 -23.01 1.35
CA PRO A 188 4.55 -22.45 2.28
C PRO A 188 5.87 -23.24 2.34
N LYS A 189 6.99 -22.53 2.14
CA LYS A 189 8.36 -23.05 2.25
C LYS A 189 9.21 -22.13 3.13
N LEU A 190 10.02 -22.70 4.02
CA LEU A 190 10.99 -21.98 4.87
C LEU A 190 12.01 -21.21 4.03
N ILE A 191 12.32 -19.96 4.43
CA ILE A 191 13.42 -19.18 3.85
C ILE A 191 14.71 -19.51 4.61
N GLU A 192 15.43 -20.53 4.14
CA GLU A 192 16.64 -21.08 4.80
C GLU A 192 17.72 -20.01 5.10
N VAL A 193 17.86 -19.01 4.23
CA VAL A 193 18.83 -17.89 4.39
C VAL A 193 18.55 -17.07 5.66
N LEU A 194 17.30 -17.00 6.10
CA LEU A 194 16.87 -16.35 7.35
C LEU A 194 16.68 -17.35 8.50
N GLY A 195 17.15 -18.61 8.35
CA GLY A 195 17.03 -19.66 9.35
C GLY A 195 17.75 -19.35 10.67
N GLY A 196 18.83 -18.55 10.63
CA GLY A 196 19.52 -18.05 11.81
C GLY A 196 18.77 -16.92 12.54
N GLU A 197 17.88 -16.21 11.86
CA GLU A 197 17.17 -15.04 12.39
C GLU A 197 15.89 -15.40 13.16
N ALA A 198 15.40 -14.43 13.93
CA ALA A 198 14.06 -14.44 14.52
C ALA A 198 13.28 -13.24 13.95
N ILE A 199 12.40 -13.52 12.98
CA ILE A 199 11.61 -12.51 12.27
C ILE A 199 10.34 -12.17 13.06
N VAL A 200 10.09 -10.89 13.30
CA VAL A 200 8.97 -10.38 14.11
C VAL A 200 7.84 -9.82 13.26
N LEU A 201 8.17 -9.17 12.14
CA LEU A 201 7.24 -8.59 11.17
C LEU A 201 7.78 -8.79 9.74
N ALA A 202 6.90 -8.71 8.74
CA ALA A 202 7.26 -8.63 7.34
C ALA A 202 6.21 -7.80 6.58
N ALA A 203 6.55 -7.30 5.39
CA ALA A 203 5.66 -6.54 4.51
C ALA A 203 5.94 -6.86 3.03
N CYS A 204 4.90 -6.81 2.20
CA CYS A 204 4.96 -7.21 0.78
C CYS A 204 4.47 -6.08 -0.13
N GLY A 205 5.27 -5.73 -1.13
CA GLY A 205 4.85 -4.86 -2.23
C GLY A 205 4.27 -5.65 -3.40
N ARG A 206 4.37 -5.09 -4.62
CA ARG A 206 3.95 -5.79 -5.85
C ARG A 206 4.84 -7.01 -6.13
N ASN A 207 6.15 -6.76 -6.12
CA ASN A 207 7.20 -7.71 -6.50
C ASN A 207 8.37 -7.73 -5.52
N HIS A 208 8.21 -7.23 -4.31
CA HIS A 208 9.26 -7.19 -3.28
C HIS A 208 8.73 -7.46 -1.88
N THR A 209 9.63 -7.85 -0.99
CA THR A 209 9.36 -8.21 0.41
C THR A 209 10.39 -7.57 1.33
N LEU A 210 9.94 -7.08 2.49
CA LEU A 210 10.77 -6.70 3.62
C LEU A 210 10.49 -7.63 4.82
N ALA A 211 11.52 -7.96 5.59
CA ALA A 211 11.45 -8.75 6.82
C ALA A 211 12.22 -8.06 7.95
N LEU A 212 11.62 -7.98 9.14
CA LEU A 212 12.17 -7.33 10.33
C LEU A 212 12.60 -8.38 11.36
N THR A 213 13.84 -8.32 11.83
CA THR A 213 14.36 -9.17 12.92
C THR A 213 13.96 -8.63 14.30
N GLU A 214 14.05 -9.48 15.33
CA GLU A 214 13.89 -9.05 16.73
C GLU A 214 14.92 -8.00 17.18
N SER A 215 16.07 -7.88 16.48
CA SER A 215 17.09 -6.84 16.71
C SER A 215 16.78 -5.51 16.01
N GLY A 216 15.68 -5.41 15.26
CA GLY A 216 15.30 -4.22 14.51
C GLY A 216 16.09 -4.02 13.19
N SER A 217 16.77 -5.06 12.71
CA SER A 217 17.44 -5.07 11.41
C SER A 217 16.47 -5.52 10.32
N VAL A 218 16.58 -4.95 9.12
CA VAL A 218 15.66 -5.21 7.99
C VAL A 218 16.39 -5.90 6.86
N PHE A 219 15.82 -7.00 6.38
CA PHE A 219 16.22 -7.69 5.16
C PHE A 219 15.20 -7.43 4.06
N ALA A 220 15.67 -7.32 2.82
CA ALA A 220 14.89 -7.04 1.63
C ALA A 220 15.21 -8.04 0.51
N PHE A 221 14.21 -8.40 -0.29
CA PHE A 221 14.34 -9.29 -1.45
C PHE A 221 13.21 -9.10 -2.46
N GLY A 222 13.45 -9.47 -3.73
CA GLY A 222 12.54 -9.27 -4.85
C GLY A 222 13.03 -8.24 -5.87
N GLU A 223 12.11 -7.56 -6.54
CA GLU A 223 12.40 -6.51 -7.51
C GLU A 223 13.03 -5.29 -6.82
N ASN A 224 14.16 -4.81 -7.36
CA ASN A 224 14.84 -3.59 -6.90
C ASN A 224 14.98 -2.54 -8.03
N LYS A 225 14.14 -2.63 -9.06
CA LYS A 225 14.25 -1.81 -10.27
C LYS A 225 14.13 -0.32 -10.00
N MET A 226 13.37 0.06 -8.97
CA MET A 226 13.18 1.44 -8.51
C MET A 226 13.94 1.71 -7.19
N GLY A 227 14.88 0.86 -6.77
CA GLY A 227 15.57 0.99 -5.48
C GLY A 227 14.75 0.56 -4.26
N GLN A 228 13.59 -0.08 -4.45
CA GLN A 228 12.64 -0.36 -3.36
C GLN A 228 13.10 -1.38 -2.31
N LEU A 229 14.28 -1.99 -2.48
CA LEU A 229 14.93 -2.81 -1.46
C LEU A 229 15.90 -2.02 -0.55
N GLY A 230 16.23 -0.76 -0.89
CA GLY A 230 17.07 0.10 -0.03
C GLY A 230 18.54 -0.32 0.01
N LEU A 231 19.05 -0.91 -1.08
CA LEU A 231 20.39 -1.52 -1.18
C LEU A 231 21.47 -0.58 -1.74
N GLY A 232 21.18 0.71 -1.96
CA GLY A 232 22.09 1.67 -2.57
C GLY A 232 22.32 1.47 -4.08
N ASN A 233 21.49 0.67 -4.73
CA ASN A 233 21.57 0.35 -6.16
C ASN A 233 20.18 0.03 -6.74
N GLN A 234 20.10 -0.13 -8.06
CA GLN A 234 18.92 -0.63 -8.79
C GLN A 234 19.27 -1.93 -9.52
N THR A 235 18.45 -2.96 -9.35
CA THR A 235 18.63 -4.27 -10.00
C THR A 235 17.27 -4.91 -10.32
N ASP A 236 17.17 -5.67 -11.41
CA ASP A 236 15.90 -6.22 -11.87
C ASP A 236 15.29 -7.25 -10.89
N ALA A 237 16.12 -7.97 -10.13
CA ALA A 237 15.74 -8.96 -9.12
C ALA A 237 16.89 -9.22 -8.13
N VAL A 238 16.56 -9.41 -6.85
CA VAL A 238 17.45 -9.85 -5.77
C VAL A 238 16.76 -11.03 -5.05
N PRO A 239 17.03 -12.28 -5.43
CA PRO A 239 16.25 -13.44 -4.99
C PRO A 239 16.65 -14.00 -3.62
N SER A 240 17.69 -13.44 -2.99
CA SER A 240 18.16 -13.82 -1.66
C SER A 240 17.97 -12.65 -0.67
N PRO A 241 17.46 -12.87 0.55
CA PRO A 241 17.35 -11.85 1.58
C PRO A 241 18.66 -11.13 1.83
N THR A 242 18.67 -9.82 1.61
CA THR A 242 19.85 -8.96 1.75
C THR A 242 19.54 -7.85 2.75
N GLN A 243 20.41 -7.59 3.72
CA GLN A 243 20.20 -6.52 4.70
C GLN A 243 20.22 -5.15 4.00
N ILE A 244 19.28 -4.26 4.36
CA ILE A 244 19.18 -2.93 3.76
C ILE A 244 20.34 -2.03 4.17
N MET A 245 20.68 -1.05 3.33
CA MET A 245 21.72 -0.06 3.60
C MET A 245 21.20 1.02 4.56
N TYR A 246 21.13 0.67 5.86
CA TYR A 246 20.63 1.53 6.92
C TYR A 246 21.47 1.37 8.20
N ASN A 247 21.91 2.49 8.77
CA ASN A 247 22.76 2.57 9.97
C ASN A 247 22.14 3.46 11.07
N GLY A 248 20.83 3.68 11.03
CA GLY A 248 20.10 4.49 12.01
C GLY A 248 19.66 3.72 13.25
N GLN A 249 18.50 4.06 13.78
CA GLN A 249 17.95 3.46 15.00
C GLN A 249 17.15 2.18 14.68
N PRO A 250 17.09 1.18 15.58
CA PRO A 250 16.37 -0.08 15.33
C PRO A 250 14.95 0.14 14.78
N ILE A 251 14.64 -0.54 13.65
CA ILE A 251 13.34 -0.45 12.99
C ILE A 251 12.28 -1.23 13.78
N THR A 252 11.05 -0.73 13.84
CA THR A 252 9.96 -1.31 14.62
C THR A 252 8.67 -1.57 13.82
N LYS A 253 8.44 -0.86 12.71
CA LYS A 253 7.36 -1.14 11.74
C LYS A 253 7.87 -1.11 10.30
N LEU A 254 7.21 -1.88 9.44
CA LEU A 254 7.43 -1.96 7.99
C LEU A 254 6.10 -1.76 7.26
N ALA A 255 6.12 -1.10 6.10
CA ALA A 255 5.07 -1.19 5.09
C ALA A 255 5.67 -1.11 3.67
N CYS A 256 4.97 -1.69 2.69
CA CYS A 256 5.40 -1.69 1.29
C CYS A 256 4.25 -1.24 0.41
N GLY A 257 4.51 -0.25 -0.45
CA GLY A 257 3.63 0.07 -1.57
C GLY A 257 3.89 -0.85 -2.76
N ALA A 258 3.40 -0.47 -3.94
CA ALA A 258 3.63 -1.28 -5.14
C ALA A 258 5.13 -1.40 -5.49
N GLU A 259 5.82 -0.27 -5.54
CA GLU A 259 7.22 -0.13 -5.98
C GLU A 259 8.02 0.79 -5.06
N PHE A 260 7.59 0.91 -3.80
CA PHE A 260 8.26 1.67 -2.75
C PHE A 260 8.08 1.00 -1.38
N SER A 261 8.84 1.48 -0.40
CA SER A 261 8.99 0.91 0.93
C SER A 261 8.99 2.02 2.00
N MET A 262 8.48 1.68 3.18
CA MET A 262 8.37 2.54 4.36
C MET A 262 8.87 1.77 5.59
N ILE A 263 9.77 2.36 6.37
CA ILE A 263 10.29 1.79 7.62
C ILE A 263 10.26 2.84 8.73
N MET A 264 9.85 2.44 9.93
CA MET A 264 9.73 3.32 11.10
C MET A 264 10.70 2.88 12.20
N ASP A 265 11.49 3.80 12.74
CA ASP A 265 12.42 3.50 13.84
C ASP A 265 11.76 3.48 15.23
N CYS A 266 12.50 3.05 16.25
CA CYS A 266 12.04 3.00 17.64
C CYS A 266 11.78 4.38 18.28
N LYS A 267 12.17 5.47 17.61
CA LYS A 267 11.92 6.87 18.02
C LYS A 267 10.75 7.50 17.25
N GLY A 268 10.09 6.74 16.37
CA GLY A 268 8.97 7.20 15.55
C GLY A 268 9.37 8.09 14.37
N ASN A 269 10.65 8.05 13.94
CA ASN A 269 11.04 8.59 12.64
C ASN A 269 10.59 7.65 11.53
N LEU A 270 10.10 8.21 10.43
CA LEU A 270 9.77 7.45 9.22
C LEU A 270 10.84 7.65 8.15
N TYR A 271 11.18 6.58 7.44
CA TYR A 271 12.09 6.57 6.31
C TYR A 271 11.43 5.85 5.12
N SER A 272 11.75 6.31 3.92
CA SER A 272 11.13 5.90 2.66
C SER A 272 12.17 5.69 1.58
N PHE A 273 11.92 4.71 0.71
CA PHE A 273 12.82 4.36 -0.40
C PHE A 273 12.05 3.66 -1.53
N GLY A 274 12.60 3.70 -2.73
CA GLY A 274 11.97 3.16 -3.93
C GLY A 274 11.52 4.23 -4.93
N CYS A 275 10.44 3.92 -5.65
CA CYS A 275 9.88 4.77 -6.70
C CYS A 275 9.28 6.08 -6.14
N PRO A 276 9.65 7.26 -6.66
CA PRO A 276 9.17 8.56 -6.20
C PRO A 276 7.80 8.98 -6.75
N GLU A 277 7.22 8.21 -7.68
CA GLU A 277 6.00 8.56 -8.43
C GLU A 277 4.85 9.06 -7.53
N TYR A 278 4.13 10.09 -7.99
CA TYR A 278 3.08 10.83 -7.24
C TYR A 278 3.55 11.44 -5.91
N GLY A 279 4.87 11.52 -5.67
CA GLY A 279 5.44 11.92 -4.39
C GLY A 279 5.14 10.96 -3.24
N GLN A 280 4.87 9.68 -3.54
CA GLN A 280 4.51 8.64 -2.55
C GLN A 280 5.57 8.39 -1.46
N LEU A 281 6.80 8.90 -1.64
CA LEU A 281 7.87 8.90 -0.64
C LEU A 281 7.78 10.05 0.37
N GLY A 282 6.97 11.09 0.14
CA GLY A 282 6.76 12.17 1.11
C GLY A 282 7.92 13.17 1.18
N HIS A 283 8.58 13.45 0.06
CA HIS A 283 9.79 14.29 -0.03
C HIS A 283 9.60 15.60 -0.81
N ASN A 284 8.34 16.00 -1.06
CA ASN A 284 7.94 17.16 -1.87
C ASN A 284 8.47 17.14 -3.32
N SER A 285 8.63 15.95 -3.90
CA SER A 285 9.05 15.70 -5.28
C SER A 285 8.45 14.39 -5.76
N ASP A 286 8.12 14.30 -7.05
CA ASP A 286 7.73 13.04 -7.72
C ASP A 286 8.88 12.40 -8.52
N GLY A 287 10.08 13.00 -8.46
CA GLY A 287 11.33 12.51 -9.02
C GLY A 287 11.40 12.43 -10.56
N LYS A 288 10.41 12.96 -11.30
CA LYS A 288 10.36 12.82 -12.76
C LYS A 288 11.39 13.69 -13.46
N PHE A 289 12.14 13.09 -14.37
CA PHE A 289 12.97 13.81 -15.35
C PHE A 289 12.83 13.23 -16.76
N ILE A 290 13.15 14.03 -17.78
CA ILE A 290 13.16 13.58 -19.18
C ILE A 290 14.57 13.12 -19.50
N ALA A 291 14.77 11.81 -19.67
CA ALA A 291 16.09 11.24 -19.90
C ALA A 291 16.55 11.45 -21.35
N ARG A 292 15.82 10.87 -22.31
CA ARG A 292 16.07 10.98 -23.77
C ARG A 292 14.76 10.80 -24.54
N ALA A 293 14.58 11.50 -25.65
CA ALA A 293 13.49 11.29 -26.62
C ALA A 293 12.09 11.09 -25.97
N GLN A 294 11.68 12.04 -25.12
CA GLN A 294 10.40 12.04 -24.37
C GLN A 294 10.19 10.87 -23.38
N ARG A 295 11.17 9.97 -23.17
CA ARG A 295 11.11 8.97 -22.11
C ARG A 295 11.27 9.64 -20.74
N ILE A 296 10.22 9.53 -19.92
CA ILE A 296 10.24 9.87 -18.49
C ILE A 296 11.03 8.79 -17.74
N GLU A 297 11.93 9.21 -16.86
CA GLU A 297 12.60 8.38 -15.87
C GLU A 297 12.47 9.02 -14.49
N TYR A 298 12.85 8.27 -13.45
CA TYR A 298 12.61 8.62 -12.05
C TYR A 298 13.92 8.63 -11.26
N ASP A 299 14.21 9.74 -10.58
CA ASP A 299 15.30 9.84 -9.61
C ASP A 299 14.87 9.13 -8.32
N CYS A 300 15.34 7.89 -8.14
CA CYS A 300 14.81 6.96 -7.14
C CYS A 300 15.61 7.00 -5.83
N GLU A 301 14.92 6.92 -4.70
CA GLU A 301 15.55 6.85 -3.39
C GLU A 301 16.10 5.43 -3.15
N LEU A 302 17.41 5.24 -3.40
CA LEU A 302 18.04 3.91 -3.37
C LEU A 302 18.40 3.41 -1.95
N VAL A 303 18.29 4.27 -0.94
CA VAL A 303 18.52 4.00 0.49
C VAL A 303 17.43 4.69 1.31
N PRO A 304 17.14 4.28 2.56
CA PRO A 304 16.03 4.85 3.33
C PRO A 304 16.25 6.33 3.70
N ARG A 305 15.57 7.24 2.99
CA ARG A 305 15.61 8.69 3.23
C ARG A 305 14.54 9.10 4.24
N ARG A 306 14.89 9.96 5.20
CA ARG A 306 13.99 10.37 6.29
C ARG A 306 12.85 11.27 5.77
N VAL A 307 11.61 10.93 6.09
CA VAL A 307 10.43 11.78 5.88
C VAL A 307 10.44 12.89 6.93
N ALA A 308 10.93 14.07 6.55
CA ALA A 308 11.33 15.12 7.48
C ALA A 308 10.24 16.14 7.84
N ILE A 309 9.18 16.25 7.04
CA ILE A 309 8.12 17.26 7.20
C ILE A 309 6.76 16.58 7.13
N PHE A 310 5.88 16.96 8.04
CA PHE A 310 4.44 16.66 8.03
C PHE A 310 3.70 18.00 7.99
N ILE A 311 2.54 18.06 7.32
CA ILE A 311 1.77 19.30 7.13
C ILE A 311 0.29 19.14 7.46
N GLU A 312 -0.35 20.28 7.75
CA GLU A 312 -1.79 20.45 7.56
C GLU A 312 -2.09 21.55 6.55
N LYS A 313 -3.33 21.59 6.08
CA LYS A 313 -3.86 22.62 5.18
C LYS A 313 -5.10 23.24 5.83
N THR A 314 -5.09 24.54 6.11
CA THR A 314 -6.22 25.24 6.72
C THR A 314 -7.42 25.32 5.76
N LYS A 315 -8.58 25.77 6.27
CA LYS A 315 -9.77 26.01 5.42
C LYS A 315 -9.49 27.03 4.31
N ASP A 316 -8.63 27.99 4.60
CA ASP A 316 -8.21 29.09 3.73
C ASP A 316 -7.08 28.67 2.76
N GLY A 317 -6.69 27.39 2.78
CA GLY A 317 -5.67 26.81 1.91
C GLY A 317 -4.23 27.00 2.36
N GLN A 318 -3.98 27.67 3.49
CA GLN A 318 -2.63 27.85 4.02
C GLN A 318 -2.04 26.49 4.43
N ILE A 319 -0.81 26.22 3.97
CA ILE A 319 -0.05 25.02 4.37
C ILE A 319 0.79 25.38 5.61
N LEU A 320 0.65 24.57 6.67
CA LEU A 320 1.38 24.75 7.92
C LEU A 320 2.14 23.46 8.28
N PRO A 321 3.41 23.53 8.71
CA PRO A 321 4.13 22.35 9.19
C PRO A 321 3.59 21.91 10.56
N VAL A 322 3.36 20.61 10.72
CA VAL A 322 3.01 20.02 12.02
C VAL A 322 4.29 19.56 12.71
N PRO A 323 4.75 20.24 13.78
CA PRO A 323 5.99 19.89 14.45
C PRO A 323 5.85 18.60 15.27
N ASN A 324 6.99 17.96 15.52
CA ASN A 324 7.14 16.87 16.49
C ASN A 324 6.18 15.67 16.28
N VAL A 325 5.84 15.35 15.03
CA VAL A 325 5.13 14.10 14.69
C VAL A 325 6.02 12.91 15.02
N VAL A 326 5.58 12.09 15.98
CA VAL A 326 6.21 10.82 16.35
C VAL A 326 5.31 9.71 15.83
N VAL A 327 5.74 9.03 14.77
CA VAL A 327 4.98 7.95 14.12
C VAL A 327 4.86 6.75 15.06
N ARG A 328 3.74 6.02 14.96
CA ARG A 328 3.43 4.80 15.73
C ARG A 328 2.92 3.65 14.86
N ASP A 329 2.30 3.97 13.73
CA ASP A 329 2.01 2.97 12.70
C ASP A 329 2.10 3.55 11.28
N VAL A 330 2.31 2.65 10.31
CA VAL A 330 2.38 2.99 8.87
C VAL A 330 1.74 1.88 8.04
N ALA A 331 0.95 2.26 7.04
CA ALA A 331 0.31 1.34 6.09
C ALA A 331 0.39 1.90 4.66
N CYS A 332 0.55 1.04 3.66
CA CYS A 332 0.68 1.45 2.25
C CYS A 332 -0.33 0.71 1.36
N GLY A 333 -0.96 1.45 0.45
CA GLY A 333 -1.62 0.88 -0.72
C GLY A 333 -0.70 0.89 -1.94
N ALA A 334 -1.26 0.85 -3.15
CA ALA A 334 -0.43 0.79 -4.36
C ALA A 334 0.52 1.98 -4.52
N ASN A 335 -0.01 3.20 -4.37
CA ASN A 335 0.69 4.47 -4.61
C ASN A 335 0.37 5.52 -3.53
N HIS A 336 0.06 5.08 -2.31
CA HIS A 336 -0.23 5.99 -1.19
C HIS A 336 0.17 5.37 0.14
N THR A 337 0.41 6.23 1.11
CA THR A 337 0.80 5.87 2.48
C THR A 337 -0.14 6.53 3.48
N LEU A 338 -0.43 5.81 4.56
CA LEU A 338 -1.10 6.28 5.77
C LEU A 338 -0.13 6.18 6.94
N VAL A 339 -0.16 7.17 7.84
CA VAL A 339 0.58 7.19 9.09
C VAL A 339 -0.37 7.45 10.25
N LEU A 340 -0.17 6.72 11.35
CA LEU A 340 -0.77 6.98 12.66
C LEU A 340 0.31 7.49 13.61
N ASP A 341 0.10 8.63 14.26
CA ASP A 341 1.05 9.24 15.17
C ASP A 341 0.73 9.04 16.67
N SER A 342 1.66 9.48 17.52
CA SER A 342 1.52 9.44 18.99
C SER A 342 0.35 10.23 19.56
N GLN A 343 -0.20 11.19 18.80
CA GLN A 343 -1.35 12.02 19.14
C GLN A 343 -2.65 11.48 18.51
N LYS A 344 -2.64 10.24 17.99
CA LYS A 344 -3.78 9.55 17.36
C LYS A 344 -4.21 10.15 16.02
N ARG A 345 -3.41 11.06 15.45
CA ARG A 345 -3.71 11.72 14.18
C ARG A 345 -3.34 10.82 13.02
N VAL A 346 -4.13 10.90 11.96
CA VAL A 346 -3.86 10.20 10.70
C VAL A 346 -3.29 11.19 9.69
N PHE A 347 -2.17 10.84 9.06
CA PHE A 347 -1.59 11.55 7.92
C PHE A 347 -1.63 10.66 6.67
N SER A 348 -1.74 11.26 5.49
CA SER A 348 -1.74 10.54 4.21
C SER A 348 -1.06 11.33 3.09
N TRP A 349 -0.45 10.63 2.14
CA TRP A 349 0.18 11.23 0.95
C TRP A 349 0.40 10.21 -0.17
N GLY A 350 0.86 10.69 -1.33
CA GLY A 350 0.99 9.96 -2.60
C GLY A 350 -0.13 10.32 -3.58
N PHE A 351 -0.54 9.34 -4.39
CA PHE A 351 -1.54 9.51 -5.44
C PHE A 351 -2.94 9.76 -4.87
N GLY A 352 -3.52 10.93 -5.17
CA GLY A 352 -4.84 11.38 -4.73
C GLY A 352 -6.01 10.74 -5.45
N GLY A 353 -5.78 10.11 -6.61
CA GLY A 353 -6.83 9.54 -7.46
C GLY A 353 -7.76 8.56 -6.73
N TYR A 354 -9.06 8.69 -6.99
CA TYR A 354 -10.16 8.05 -6.24
C TYR A 354 -10.32 8.50 -4.78
N GLY A 355 -9.67 9.58 -4.33
CA GLY A 355 -9.89 10.16 -3.01
C GLY A 355 -9.25 9.40 -1.85
N ARG A 356 -8.30 8.50 -2.11
CA ARG A 356 -7.65 7.63 -1.10
C ARG A 356 -6.83 8.36 -0.02
N LEU A 357 -6.65 9.67 -0.15
CA LEU A 357 -6.03 10.53 0.87
C LEU A 357 -7.08 11.15 1.82
N GLY A 358 -8.37 11.02 1.54
CA GLY A 358 -9.43 11.43 2.49
C GLY A 358 -9.53 12.93 2.75
N HIS A 359 -8.93 13.75 1.87
CA HIS A 359 -8.82 15.20 2.02
C HIS A 359 -10.02 15.98 1.47
N ALA A 360 -11.11 15.30 1.08
CA ALA A 360 -12.23 15.82 0.29
C ALA A 360 -11.85 16.32 -1.13
N GLU A 361 -10.61 16.07 -1.58
CA GLU A 361 -10.08 16.39 -2.90
C GLU A 361 -9.26 15.19 -3.44
N GLN A 362 -9.10 15.10 -4.76
CA GLN A 362 -8.33 14.02 -5.44
C GLN A 362 -6.91 14.43 -5.84
N LYS A 363 -6.42 15.56 -5.33
CA LYS A 363 -5.07 16.05 -5.63
C LYS A 363 -4.02 15.15 -4.98
N ASP A 364 -2.93 14.90 -5.69
CA ASP A 364 -1.74 14.27 -5.14
C ASP A 364 -1.12 15.16 -4.05
N GLU A 365 -0.64 14.52 -2.99
CA GLU A 365 0.12 15.18 -1.93
C GLU A 365 1.52 14.57 -1.89
N MET A 366 2.55 15.39 -2.08
CA MET A 366 3.94 14.93 -2.11
C MET A 366 4.62 15.00 -0.73
N VAL A 367 3.86 15.35 0.31
CA VAL A 367 4.27 15.50 1.71
C VAL A 367 3.14 14.96 2.60
N PRO A 368 3.43 14.23 3.70
CA PRO A 368 2.42 13.74 4.64
C PRO A 368 1.44 14.83 5.11
N ARG A 369 0.17 14.75 4.68
CA ARG A 369 -0.87 15.72 4.99
C ARG A 369 -1.88 15.16 6.00
N LEU A 370 -2.23 15.98 6.99
CA LEU A 370 -3.18 15.65 8.05
C LEU A 370 -4.60 15.37 7.52
N VAL A 371 -5.15 14.20 7.86
CA VAL A 371 -6.55 13.81 7.58
C VAL A 371 -7.44 14.37 8.69
N LYS A 372 -7.97 15.58 8.47
CA LYS A 372 -8.54 16.46 9.52
C LYS A 372 -9.71 15.86 10.35
N LEU A 373 -10.31 14.73 9.97
CA LEU A 373 -11.28 14.05 10.84
C LEU A 373 -10.65 13.55 12.15
N PHE A 374 -9.41 13.04 12.08
CA PHE A 374 -8.71 12.37 13.18
C PHE A 374 -7.85 13.32 14.02
N ASP A 375 -8.09 14.62 13.90
CA ASP A 375 -7.39 15.70 14.61
C ASP A 375 -8.28 16.37 15.68
N PHE A 376 -9.57 16.02 15.74
CA PHE A 376 -10.48 16.53 16.75
C PHE A 376 -10.35 15.73 18.07
N PRO A 377 -10.41 16.40 19.25
CA PRO A 377 -10.37 15.72 20.54
C PRO A 377 -11.40 14.59 20.66
N GLY A 378 -10.96 13.41 21.10
CA GLY A 378 -11.80 12.21 21.21
C GLY A 378 -12.24 11.58 19.88
N ARG A 379 -11.65 12.01 18.75
CA ARG A 379 -11.89 11.43 17.40
C ARG A 379 -10.61 10.88 16.75
N GLY A 380 -9.55 10.66 17.51
CA GLY A 380 -8.33 10.06 17.02
C GLY A 380 -8.54 8.64 16.49
N ALA A 381 -7.55 8.12 15.76
CA ALA A 381 -7.51 6.74 15.32
C ALA A 381 -6.73 5.85 16.30
N ALA A 382 -7.21 4.62 16.48
CA ALA A 382 -6.52 3.55 17.21
C ALA A 382 -5.79 2.57 16.27
N GLN A 383 -6.26 2.43 15.02
CA GLN A 383 -5.73 1.52 14.00
C GLN A 383 -5.82 2.19 12.62
N ILE A 384 -4.91 1.87 11.70
CA ILE A 384 -4.97 2.27 10.28
C ILE A 384 -4.71 1.06 9.36
N TYR A 385 -5.35 1.04 8.19
CA TYR A 385 -5.16 0.01 7.18
C TYR A 385 -5.26 0.59 5.77
N ALA A 386 -4.60 -0.04 4.80
CA ALA A 386 -4.67 0.36 3.39
C ALA A 386 -5.02 -0.84 2.50
N GLY A 387 -5.89 -0.59 1.52
CA GLY A 387 -6.11 -1.46 0.36
C GLY A 387 -5.39 -0.94 -0.87
N TYR A 388 -5.65 -1.53 -2.04
CA TYR A 388 -4.95 -1.17 -3.27
C TYR A 388 -5.16 0.31 -3.68
N THR A 389 -6.41 0.77 -3.64
CA THR A 389 -6.89 2.12 -4.03
C THR A 389 -7.75 2.77 -2.94
N CYS A 390 -7.67 2.28 -1.70
CA CYS A 390 -8.50 2.71 -0.58
C CYS A 390 -7.81 2.55 0.77
N SER A 391 -8.47 3.08 1.79
CA SER A 391 -7.87 3.48 3.06
C SER A 391 -8.90 3.34 4.19
N PHE A 392 -8.42 2.97 5.38
CA PHE A 392 -9.27 2.73 6.55
C PHE A 392 -8.60 3.25 7.82
N ALA A 393 -9.42 3.65 8.78
CA ALA A 393 -9.01 3.86 10.16
C ALA A 393 -10.11 3.41 11.11
N VAL A 394 -9.73 2.88 12.27
CA VAL A 394 -10.65 2.61 13.38
C VAL A 394 -10.45 3.69 14.42
N SER A 395 -11.51 4.39 14.82
CA SER A 395 -11.42 5.45 15.83
C SER A 395 -11.08 4.89 17.22
N GLU A 396 -10.68 5.77 18.14
CA GLU A 396 -10.53 5.43 19.57
C GLU A 396 -11.84 4.93 20.20
N THR A 397 -12.99 5.28 19.62
CA THR A 397 -14.32 4.76 19.99
C THR A 397 -14.69 3.44 19.28
N GLY A 398 -13.76 2.80 18.56
CA GLY A 398 -13.96 1.53 17.86
C GLY A 398 -14.68 1.60 16.51
N GLY A 399 -15.10 2.78 16.05
CA GLY A 399 -15.84 2.95 14.81
C GLY A 399 -14.94 2.85 13.57
N LEU A 400 -15.31 2.00 12.61
CA LEU A 400 -14.58 1.85 11.34
C LEU A 400 -14.94 2.97 10.36
N PHE A 401 -13.92 3.61 9.79
CA PHE A 401 -14.01 4.57 8.70
C PHE A 401 -13.31 4.06 7.43
N PHE A 402 -13.86 4.42 6.28
CA PHE A 402 -13.37 4.06 4.94
C PHE A 402 -13.29 5.30 4.04
N TRP A 403 -12.28 5.34 3.17
CA TRP A 403 -12.20 6.28 2.04
C TRP A 403 -11.36 5.70 0.89
N GLY A 404 -11.35 6.38 -0.26
CA GLY A 404 -10.83 5.85 -1.52
C GLY A 404 -11.87 5.04 -2.30
N ALA A 405 -11.43 4.06 -3.10
CA ALA A 405 -12.31 3.18 -3.88
C ALA A 405 -11.91 1.70 -3.79
N THR A 406 -12.91 0.84 -3.53
CA THR A 406 -12.87 -0.61 -3.79
C THR A 406 -13.35 -0.96 -5.21
N ASN A 407 -14.16 -0.08 -5.82
CA ASN A 407 -14.68 -0.26 -7.18
C ASN A 407 -14.38 0.96 -8.05
N THR A 408 -13.14 1.03 -8.56
CA THR A 408 -12.62 2.16 -9.33
C THR A 408 -13.34 2.44 -10.66
N SER A 409 -14.28 1.61 -11.08
CA SER A 409 -15.14 1.81 -12.26
C SER A 409 -16.57 2.27 -11.92
N ARG A 410 -16.89 2.50 -10.63
CA ARG A 410 -18.21 2.96 -10.19
C ARG A 410 -18.20 4.15 -9.25
N GLU A 411 -17.46 4.06 -8.15
CA GLU A 411 -17.59 5.03 -7.05
C GLU A 411 -16.29 5.22 -6.26
N SER A 412 -16.14 6.39 -5.66
CA SER A 412 -14.98 6.79 -4.86
C SER A 412 -15.40 7.70 -3.71
N THR A 413 -14.92 7.40 -2.50
CA THR A 413 -15.21 8.14 -1.27
C THR A 413 -14.08 9.11 -0.96
N MET A 414 -14.31 10.41 -1.10
CA MET A 414 -13.27 11.46 -1.08
C MET A 414 -12.81 11.87 0.34
N TYR A 415 -13.53 11.46 1.37
CA TYR A 415 -13.35 11.84 2.76
C TYR A 415 -13.78 10.68 3.68
N PRO A 416 -13.13 10.43 4.84
CA PRO A 416 -13.46 9.30 5.71
C PRO A 416 -14.95 9.22 6.08
N LYS A 417 -15.59 8.12 5.67
CA LYS A 417 -17.01 7.81 5.91
C LYS A 417 -17.12 6.60 6.83
N ALA A 418 -17.99 6.66 7.84
CA ALA A 418 -18.21 5.54 8.75
C ALA A 418 -18.88 4.35 8.04
N VAL A 419 -18.41 3.13 8.33
CA VAL A 419 -18.99 1.87 7.84
C VAL A 419 -20.12 1.45 8.77
N GLN A 420 -21.36 1.87 8.45
CA GLN A 420 -22.51 1.73 9.34
C GLN A 420 -22.88 0.28 9.67
N ASP A 421 -22.70 -0.65 8.73
CA ASP A 421 -22.94 -2.09 8.91
C ASP A 421 -22.14 -2.71 10.08
N LEU A 422 -21.00 -2.09 10.44
CA LEU A 422 -20.11 -2.51 11.53
C LEU A 422 -20.16 -1.56 12.73
N CYS A 423 -21.22 -0.77 12.89
CA CYS A 423 -21.40 0.08 14.06
C CYS A 423 -21.58 -0.78 15.33
N GLY A 424 -20.79 -0.50 16.37
CA GLY A 424 -20.78 -1.25 17.64
C GLY A 424 -19.90 -2.51 17.65
N TRP A 425 -19.44 -2.99 16.49
CA TRP A 425 -18.57 -4.15 16.39
C TRP A 425 -17.12 -3.82 16.79
N LYS A 426 -16.46 -4.69 17.58
CA LYS A 426 -15.07 -4.47 18.00
C LYS A 426 -14.10 -4.96 16.91
N ILE A 427 -13.62 -4.03 16.08
CA ILE A 427 -12.64 -4.33 15.03
C ILE A 427 -11.30 -4.79 15.63
N ARG A 428 -10.91 -6.04 15.36
CA ARG A 428 -9.65 -6.65 15.85
C ARG A 428 -8.57 -6.71 14.77
N SER A 429 -8.95 -6.94 13.52
CA SER A 429 -8.05 -6.99 12.37
C SER A 429 -8.82 -6.70 11.09
N LEU A 430 -8.25 -5.93 10.16
CA LEU A 430 -8.87 -5.59 8.87
C LEU A 430 -7.84 -5.71 7.75
N ALA A 431 -8.33 -6.10 6.57
CA ALA A 431 -7.54 -6.17 5.36
C ALA A 431 -8.39 -5.85 4.12
N CYS A 432 -7.74 -5.29 3.10
CA CYS A 432 -8.33 -5.10 1.78
C CYS A 432 -7.33 -5.53 0.70
N GLY A 433 -7.80 -6.28 -0.29
CA GLY A 433 -7.02 -6.61 -1.49
C GLY A 433 -7.15 -5.50 -2.54
N LYS A 434 -7.37 -5.92 -3.80
CA LYS A 434 -7.68 -5.01 -4.92
C LYS A 434 -9.02 -4.28 -4.74
N SER A 435 -10.02 -4.98 -4.22
CA SER A 435 -11.43 -4.55 -4.18
C SER A 435 -12.21 -5.17 -3.02
N SER A 436 -11.88 -6.41 -2.67
CA SER A 436 -12.51 -7.16 -1.58
C SER A 436 -11.90 -6.82 -0.22
N ILE A 437 -12.74 -6.71 0.80
CA ILE A 437 -12.43 -6.38 2.20
C ILE A 437 -12.77 -7.58 3.07
N ILE A 438 -11.94 -7.84 4.09
CA ILE A 438 -12.18 -8.82 5.15
C ILE A 438 -11.82 -8.22 6.50
N VAL A 439 -12.62 -8.55 7.53
CA VAL A 439 -12.53 -8.01 8.88
C VAL A 439 -12.74 -9.14 9.89
N ALA A 440 -11.85 -9.25 10.86
CA ALA A 440 -12.10 -9.97 12.10
C ALA A 440 -12.65 -8.97 13.13
N ALA A 441 -13.90 -9.14 13.54
CA ALA A 441 -14.59 -8.23 14.45
C ALA A 441 -15.47 -9.03 15.42
N ASP A 442 -15.38 -8.72 16.71
CA ASP A 442 -15.90 -9.55 17.80
C ASP A 442 -15.51 -11.03 17.58
N GLU A 443 -16.43 -11.98 17.69
CA GLU A 443 -16.11 -13.41 17.47
C GLU A 443 -16.15 -13.83 15.98
N SER A 444 -16.69 -12.98 15.10
CA SER A 444 -16.97 -13.32 13.70
C SER A 444 -15.86 -12.92 12.72
N THR A 445 -15.95 -13.48 11.51
CA THR A 445 -15.22 -13.00 10.33
C THR A 445 -16.23 -12.45 9.31
N ILE A 446 -16.04 -11.21 8.89
CA ILE A 446 -16.93 -10.47 8.00
C ILE A 446 -16.18 -10.15 6.70
N SER A 447 -16.81 -10.30 5.53
CA SER A 447 -16.22 -9.92 4.24
C SER A 447 -17.25 -9.29 3.29
N TRP A 448 -16.77 -8.47 2.35
CA TRP A 448 -17.55 -7.97 1.21
C TRP A 448 -16.63 -7.50 0.08
N GLY A 449 -17.15 -7.43 -1.15
CA GLY A 449 -16.36 -7.06 -2.31
C GLY A 449 -17.14 -7.14 -3.62
N PRO A 450 -16.95 -6.19 -4.55
CA PRO A 450 -17.59 -6.20 -5.86
C PRO A 450 -16.98 -7.26 -6.78
N SER A 451 -17.77 -7.76 -7.74
CA SER A 451 -17.23 -8.58 -8.84
C SER A 451 -16.20 -7.81 -9.70
N PRO A 452 -15.17 -8.47 -10.24
CA PRO A 452 -14.87 -9.89 -10.13
C PRO A 452 -14.10 -10.26 -8.85
N THR A 453 -14.53 -11.36 -8.25
CA THR A 453 -13.88 -12.03 -7.11
C THR A 453 -13.45 -13.45 -7.53
N PHE A 454 -12.58 -14.06 -6.73
CA PHE A 454 -11.90 -15.33 -6.99
C PHE A 454 -12.03 -16.33 -5.84
N GLY A 455 -12.82 -16.01 -4.81
CA GLY A 455 -13.05 -16.84 -3.61
C GLY A 455 -12.62 -16.17 -2.30
N GLU A 456 -11.98 -15.00 -2.37
CA GLU A 456 -11.41 -14.27 -1.24
C GLU A 456 -12.43 -13.67 -0.26
N LEU A 457 -13.73 -13.79 -0.55
CA LEU A 457 -14.79 -13.51 0.42
C LEU A 457 -15.11 -14.72 1.32
N GLY A 458 -14.64 -15.92 0.97
CA GLY A 458 -14.70 -17.13 1.79
C GLY A 458 -16.08 -17.81 1.87
N TYR A 459 -17.12 -17.29 1.22
CA TYR A 459 -18.51 -17.76 1.38
C TYR A 459 -18.75 -19.24 1.04
N GLY A 460 -17.85 -19.90 0.31
CA GLY A 460 -17.92 -21.31 -0.06
C GLY A 460 -18.46 -21.58 -1.45
N ASP A 461 -18.30 -22.81 -1.91
CA ASP A 461 -18.79 -23.25 -3.23
C ASP A 461 -20.32 -23.17 -3.33
N HIS A 462 -20.81 -22.92 -4.55
CA HIS A 462 -22.22 -22.72 -4.89
C HIS A 462 -22.94 -21.55 -4.15
N LYS A 463 -22.21 -20.67 -3.45
CA LYS A 463 -22.73 -19.41 -2.89
C LYS A 463 -22.55 -18.23 -3.85
N PRO A 464 -23.16 -17.06 -3.58
CA PRO A 464 -22.82 -15.81 -4.26
C PRO A 464 -21.31 -15.56 -4.23
N LYS A 465 -20.76 -14.97 -5.30
CA LYS A 465 -19.30 -14.76 -5.42
C LYS A 465 -18.85 -13.41 -4.87
N SER A 466 -19.74 -12.43 -4.86
CA SER A 466 -19.51 -11.04 -4.46
C SER A 466 -20.63 -10.56 -3.55
N SER A 467 -20.36 -9.50 -2.77
CA SER A 467 -21.37 -8.79 -1.98
C SER A 467 -21.06 -7.29 -1.96
N THR A 468 -22.08 -6.45 -2.07
CA THR A 468 -21.94 -4.99 -1.97
C THR A 468 -21.96 -4.47 -0.52
N ALA A 469 -22.50 -5.25 0.41
CA ALA A 469 -22.60 -4.93 1.83
C ALA A 469 -21.88 -5.99 2.68
N ALA A 470 -21.57 -5.67 3.94
CA ALA A 470 -20.90 -6.59 4.85
C ALA A 470 -21.69 -7.91 5.03
N GLN A 471 -21.01 -9.06 4.97
CA GLN A 471 -21.60 -10.39 5.20
C GLN A 471 -20.69 -11.24 6.09
N GLU A 472 -21.29 -12.02 6.98
CA GLU A 472 -20.60 -13.00 7.81
C GLU A 472 -20.15 -14.22 6.99
N VAL A 473 -18.90 -14.62 7.15
CA VAL A 473 -18.25 -15.68 6.38
C VAL A 473 -18.59 -17.03 6.99
N LYS A 474 -19.78 -17.57 6.72
CA LYS A 474 -20.35 -18.74 7.43
C LYS A 474 -19.59 -20.07 7.31
N THR A 475 -18.57 -20.13 6.45
CA THR A 475 -17.60 -21.23 6.41
C THR A 475 -16.56 -21.16 7.55
N LEU A 476 -16.60 -20.08 8.32
CA LEU A 476 -15.82 -19.76 9.52
C LEU A 476 -16.73 -19.70 10.78
N ASP A 477 -17.94 -20.26 10.73
CA ASP A 477 -18.82 -20.40 11.89
C ASP A 477 -18.15 -21.31 12.96
N GLY A 478 -18.19 -20.88 14.23
CA GLY A 478 -17.51 -21.55 15.34
C GLY A 478 -15.97 -21.44 15.31
N ILE A 479 -15.43 -20.57 14.45
CA ILE A 479 -14.01 -20.48 14.12
C ILE A 479 -13.50 -19.05 14.37
N TYR A 480 -12.87 -18.84 15.53
CA TYR A 480 -12.30 -17.52 15.89
C TYR A 480 -11.10 -17.18 15.01
N THR A 481 -11.13 -16.02 14.35
CA THR A 481 -10.04 -15.51 13.50
C THR A 481 -9.22 -14.47 14.26
N GLU A 482 -7.95 -14.77 14.60
CA GLU A 482 -7.10 -13.82 15.33
C GLU A 482 -6.62 -12.64 14.47
N GLN A 483 -6.15 -12.93 13.25
CA GLN A 483 -5.58 -11.96 12.32
C GLN A 483 -6.06 -12.22 10.88
N VAL A 484 -6.28 -11.14 10.13
CA VAL A 484 -6.31 -11.15 8.66
C VAL A 484 -5.16 -10.28 8.13
N GLY A 485 -4.51 -10.72 7.04
CA GLY A 485 -3.58 -9.89 6.27
C GLY A 485 -4.20 -9.41 4.94
N GLY A 486 -3.61 -8.42 4.29
CA GLY A 486 -4.09 -7.93 2.99
C GLY A 486 -3.33 -8.54 1.82
N GLY A 487 -3.97 -9.40 1.05
CA GLY A 487 -3.44 -9.84 -0.25
C GLY A 487 -4.53 -9.90 -1.28
N THR A 488 -4.26 -10.50 -2.44
CA THR A 488 -5.36 -10.68 -3.39
C THR A 488 -6.38 -11.74 -2.90
N CYS A 489 -5.98 -12.76 -2.08
CA CYS A 489 -6.75 -14.02 -1.90
C CYS A 489 -6.58 -14.86 -0.58
N TRP A 490 -6.57 -14.30 0.65
CA TRP A 490 -6.30 -15.06 1.92
C TRP A 490 -6.96 -14.39 3.17
N TRP A 491 -7.24 -14.96 4.37
CA TRP A 491 -6.46 -15.74 5.40
C TRP A 491 -7.31 -16.34 6.58
N ARG A 492 -6.69 -17.08 7.53
CA ARG A 492 -7.03 -17.16 9.00
C ARG A 492 -5.80 -17.48 9.89
N LEU A 493 -5.86 -17.17 11.20
CA LEU A 493 -5.13 -17.82 12.31
C LEU A 493 -6.07 -18.18 13.48
N GLU A 494 -5.77 -19.25 14.24
CA GLU A 494 -6.65 -19.91 15.23
C GLU A 494 -6.06 -20.04 16.65
N GLY A 495 -6.51 -19.18 17.57
CA GLY A 495 -6.52 -19.51 19.00
C GLY A 495 -7.56 -20.60 19.31
N GLY A 496 -7.34 -21.40 20.36
CA GLY A 496 -8.11 -22.62 20.64
C GLY A 496 -9.60 -22.42 20.93
N CYS A 497 -10.35 -23.53 20.94
CA CYS A 497 -11.80 -23.55 21.21
C CYS A 497 -12.16 -22.77 22.48
N VAL A 498 -13.03 -21.76 22.33
CA VAL A 498 -13.67 -21.10 23.46
C VAL A 498 -14.70 -22.08 24.04
N ASP A 499 -14.37 -22.72 25.16
CA ASP A 499 -15.37 -23.39 25.99
C ASP A 499 -16.24 -22.31 26.65
N PRO A 500 -17.55 -22.22 26.34
CA PRO A 500 -18.42 -21.16 26.85
C PRO A 500 -18.71 -21.29 28.36
N THR A 501 -18.23 -22.35 29.04
CA THR A 501 -18.44 -22.54 30.49
C THR A 501 -17.41 -21.84 31.37
N LEU A 502 -16.22 -21.49 30.84
CA LEU A 502 -15.09 -21.01 31.64
C LEU A 502 -15.15 -19.51 32.03
N ASN A 503 -16.07 -18.73 31.47
CA ASN A 503 -16.23 -17.30 31.80
C ASN A 503 -17.17 -17.06 33.01
N LYS A 504 -16.96 -17.81 34.08
CA LYS A 504 -17.48 -17.55 35.44
C LYS A 504 -16.34 -17.72 36.44
N TYR A 505 -16.28 -16.82 37.43
CA TYR A 505 -15.23 -16.71 38.47
C TYR A 505 -13.89 -16.08 38.06
N SER A 506 -13.94 -14.83 37.61
CA SER A 506 -12.96 -13.82 38.02
C SER A 506 -13.64 -12.46 38.18
N SER A 507 -13.92 -12.08 39.42
CA SER A 507 -14.53 -10.81 39.85
C SER A 507 -13.52 -9.98 40.62
#